data_AF-A0A5C7L8N6-F1
#
_entry.id   AF-A0A5C7L8N6-F1
#
_cell.length_a   1.000
_cell.length_b   1.000
_cell.length_c   1.000
_cell.angle_alpha   90.00
_cell.angle_beta   90.00
_cell.angle_gamma   90.00
#
_symmetry.space_group_name_H-M   'P 1'
#
loop_
_entity.id
_entity.type
_entity.pdbx_description
1 polymer ?
#
loop_
_entity_poly.entity_id
_entity_poly.type
_entity_poly.pdbx_seq_one_letter_code
_entity_poly.pdbx_strand_id
1 'polypeptide(L)'
;MLNKGVAFGWFVGLPSWVGLLAMILVIVVAVKTRELWARFGLILMIIGGSINTYQRFTVGAVIDNLPMFGLGYNNWADYLIFFGVLVYGYTYFVRRRGSSRN
;
A
#
# COMPACT_ATOMS: atom_id res chain seq x y z
N MET A 1 10.51 -4.83 -15.10
CA MET A 1 9.26 -4.66 -15.88
C MET A 1 8.70 -3.28 -15.58
N LEU A 2 8.18 -2.55 -16.58
CA LEU A 2 7.49 -1.28 -16.33
C LEU A 2 5.99 -1.53 -16.26
N ASN A 3 5.36 -1.14 -15.16
CA ASN A 3 3.94 -1.31 -14.94
C ASN A 3 3.23 0.05 -15.00
N LYS A 4 2.40 0.21 -16.03
CA LYS A 4 1.56 1.39 -16.27
C LYS A 4 0.16 1.28 -15.64
N GLY A 5 -0.22 0.09 -15.19
CA GLY A 5 -1.45 -0.16 -14.44
C GLY A 5 -1.19 -0.17 -12.93
N VAL A 6 -2.15 -0.64 -12.15
CA VAL A 6 -2.00 -0.95 -10.71
C VAL A 6 -1.48 -2.38 -10.54
N ALA A 7 -1.92 -3.11 -9.50
CA ALA A 7 -1.56 -4.52 -9.30
C ALA A 7 -1.80 -5.34 -10.58
N PHE A 8 -0.85 -6.20 -10.94
CA PHE A 8 -0.88 -7.06 -12.13
C PHE A 8 -1.07 -6.33 -13.47
N GLY A 9 -0.83 -5.02 -13.53
CA GLY A 9 -1.05 -4.23 -14.74
C GLY A 9 -2.51 -3.92 -15.04
N TRP A 10 -3.42 -4.12 -14.08
CA TRP A 10 -4.83 -3.75 -14.25
C TRP A 10 -5.02 -2.24 -14.32
N PHE A 11 -6.12 -1.78 -14.92
CA PHE A 11 -6.48 -0.36 -15.04
C PHE A 11 -5.32 0.51 -15.59
N VAL A 12 -4.78 0.11 -16.74
CA VAL A 12 -3.73 0.87 -17.45
C VAL A 12 -4.24 2.27 -17.79
N GLY A 13 -3.38 3.29 -17.61
CA GLY A 13 -3.73 4.67 -17.93
C GLY A 13 -4.49 5.40 -16.83
N LEU A 14 -4.55 4.83 -15.61
CA LEU A 14 -5.04 5.56 -14.45
C LEU A 14 -4.24 6.85 -14.24
N PRO A 15 -4.91 8.00 -14.05
CA PRO A 15 -4.22 9.25 -13.77
C PRO A 15 -3.37 9.17 -12.49
N SER A 16 -2.16 9.74 -12.52
CA SER A 16 -1.22 9.69 -11.38
C SER A 16 -1.78 10.31 -10.09
N TRP A 17 -2.74 11.24 -10.21
CA TRP A 17 -3.42 11.85 -9.06
C TRP A 17 -4.27 10.84 -8.26
N VAL A 18 -4.70 9.73 -8.85
CA VAL A 18 -5.48 8.70 -8.14
C VAL A 18 -4.63 8.07 -7.02
N GLY A 19 -3.36 7.80 -7.29
CA GLY A 19 -2.41 7.32 -6.27
C GLY A 19 -2.20 8.35 -5.15
N LEU A 20 -2.11 9.63 -5.51
CA LEU A 20 -1.99 10.72 -4.54
C LEU A 20 -3.24 10.83 -3.64
N LEU A 21 -4.44 10.72 -4.20
CA LEU A 21 -5.68 10.71 -3.40
C LEU A 21 -5.74 9.53 -2.44
N ALA A 22 -5.39 8.32 -2.91
CA ALA A 22 -5.31 7.15 -2.05
C ALA A 22 -4.33 7.38 -0.89
N MET A 23 -3.17 7.97 -1.18
CA MET A 23 -2.18 8.34 -0.17
C MET A 23 -2.70 9.35 0.85
N ILE A 24 -3.41 10.39 0.41
CA ILE A 24 -4.04 11.37 1.32
C ILE A 24 -5.03 10.67 2.26
N LEU A 25 -5.87 9.77 1.74
CA LEU A 25 -6.81 9.01 2.55
C LEU A 25 -6.09 8.15 3.60
N VAL A 26 -5.03 7.44 3.22
CA VAL A 26 -4.24 6.62 4.17
C VAL A 26 -3.61 7.50 5.25
N ILE A 27 -3.08 8.67 4.90
CA ILE A 27 -2.52 9.63 5.87
C ILE A 27 -3.61 10.11 6.86
N VAL A 28 -4.80 10.47 6.38
CA VAL A 28 -5.92 10.87 7.24
C VAL A 28 -6.30 9.75 8.21
N VAL A 29 -6.33 8.50 7.75
CA VAL A 29 -6.59 7.33 8.59
C VAL A 29 -5.46 7.11 9.61
N ALA A 30 -4.20 7.29 9.21
CA ALA A 30 -3.03 7.16 10.08
C ALA A 30 -3.06 8.14 11.25
N VAL A 31 -3.38 9.42 10.98
CA VAL A 31 -3.49 10.46 12.02
C VAL A 31 -4.59 10.14 13.03
N LYS A 32 -5.73 9.58 12.57
CA LYS A 32 -6.86 9.24 13.45
C LYS A 32 -6.69 7.92 14.20
N THR A 33 -5.85 7.02 13.71
CA THR A 33 -5.59 5.73 14.35
C THR A 33 -4.77 5.95 15.62
N ARG A 34 -5.12 5.31 16.74
CA ARG A 34 -4.34 5.39 18.00
C ARG A 34 -3.56 4.11 18.31
N GLU A 35 -4.05 2.97 17.84
CA GLU A 35 -3.43 1.67 18.09
C GLU A 35 -2.08 1.58 17.34
N LEU A 36 -1.02 1.21 18.05
CA LEU A 36 0.36 1.27 17.56
C LEU A 36 0.62 0.37 16.35
N TRP A 37 0.09 -0.85 16.35
CA TRP A 37 0.27 -1.82 15.28
C TRP A 37 -0.54 -1.45 14.06
N ALA A 38 -1.76 -0.94 14.24
CA ALA A 38 -2.51 -0.34 13.14
C ALA A 38 -1.76 0.84 12.53
N ARG A 39 -1.17 1.73 13.35
CA ARG A 39 -0.29 2.81 12.86
C ARG A 39 0.92 2.28 12.10
N PHE A 40 1.57 1.25 12.61
CA PHE A 40 2.72 0.63 11.94
C PHE A 40 2.33 0.11 10.55
N GLY A 41 1.20 -0.61 10.44
CA GLY A 41 0.66 -1.03 9.15
C GLY A 41 0.37 0.14 8.20
N LEU A 42 -0.20 1.23 8.70
CA LEU A 42 -0.44 2.46 7.93
C LEU A 42 0.86 3.14 7.47
N ILE A 43 1.90 3.16 8.29
CA ILE A 43 3.20 3.71 7.92
C ILE A 43 3.83 2.90 6.79
N LEU A 44 3.77 1.56 6.84
CA LEU A 44 4.26 0.71 5.75
C LEU A 44 3.52 1.01 4.43
N MET A 45 2.19 1.12 4.49
CA MET A 45 1.38 1.51 3.32
C MET A 45 1.76 2.90 2.79
N ILE A 46 2.02 3.87 3.67
CA ILE A 46 2.44 5.22 3.28
C ILE A 46 3.80 5.20 2.58
N ILE A 47 4.78 4.49 3.13
CA ILE A 47 6.13 4.43 2.54
C ILE A 47 6.08 3.76 1.17
N GLY A 48 5.46 2.57 1.07
CA GLY A 48 5.33 1.86 -0.20
C GLY A 48 4.51 2.65 -1.23
N GLY A 49 3.37 3.20 -0.81
CA GLY A 49 2.53 4.03 -1.67
C GLY A 49 3.23 5.29 -2.17
N SER A 50 4.06 5.93 -1.34
CA SER A 50 4.86 7.10 -1.72
C SER A 50 5.91 6.75 -2.78
N ILE A 51 6.62 5.62 -2.62
CA ILE A 51 7.62 5.16 -3.58
C ILE A 51 6.96 4.89 -4.95
N ASN A 52 5.87 4.12 -4.97
CA ASN A 52 5.15 3.80 -6.21
C ASN A 52 4.54 5.07 -6.86
N THR A 53 4.00 5.98 -6.05
CA THR A 53 3.44 7.25 -6.55
C THR A 53 4.53 8.15 -7.13
N TYR A 54 5.66 8.28 -6.44
CA TYR A 54 6.82 9.05 -6.91
C TYR A 54 7.35 8.54 -8.26
N GLN A 55 7.47 7.21 -8.41
CA GLN A 55 7.87 6.62 -9.70
C GLN A 55 6.87 6.93 -10.81
N ARG A 56 5.56 6.86 -10.53
CA ARG A 56 4.54 7.23 -11.53
C ARG A 56 4.62 8.70 -11.95
N PHE A 57 4.94 9.61 -11.04
CA PHE A 57 5.10 11.03 -11.37
C PHE A 57 6.38 11.33 -12.16
N THR A 58 7.46 10.61 -11.89
CA THR A 58 8.79 10.88 -12.51
C THR A 58 9.04 10.08 -13.78
N VAL A 59 8.59 8.82 -13.83
CA VAL A 59 8.88 7.86 -14.93
C VAL A 59 7.61 7.56 -15.74
N GLY A 60 6.42 7.93 -15.26
CA GLY A 60 5.14 7.57 -15.90
C GLY A 60 4.73 6.11 -15.71
N ALA A 61 5.46 5.35 -14.89
CA ALA A 61 5.22 3.94 -14.59
C ALA A 61 5.87 3.55 -13.25
N VAL A 62 5.48 2.39 -12.72
CA VAL A 62 6.15 1.75 -11.58
C VAL A 62 7.18 0.75 -12.10
N ILE A 63 8.33 0.68 -11.43
CA ILE A 63 9.41 -0.24 -11.78
C ILE A 63 9.27 -1.52 -10.95
N ASP A 64 8.85 -2.61 -11.60
CA ASP A 64 8.68 -3.92 -10.98
C ASP A 64 9.92 -4.78 -11.28
N ASN A 65 10.76 -5.01 -10.28
CA ASN A 65 12.08 -5.63 -10.43
C ASN A 65 12.25 -6.96 -9.68
N LEU A 66 11.25 -7.40 -8.91
CA LEU A 66 11.27 -8.66 -8.17
C LEU A 66 10.30 -9.66 -8.82
N PRO A 67 10.75 -10.90 -9.11
CA PRO A 67 9.88 -11.93 -9.64
C PRO A 67 8.97 -12.50 -8.55
N MET A 68 7.68 -12.63 -8.83
CA MET A 68 6.67 -13.15 -7.89
C MET A 68 6.32 -14.62 -8.20
N PHE A 69 7.29 -15.53 -8.09
CA PHE A 69 7.13 -16.99 -8.28
C PHE A 69 6.25 -17.39 -9.49
N GLY A 70 6.39 -16.70 -10.63
CA GLY A 70 5.63 -16.99 -11.86
C GLY A 70 4.27 -16.28 -12.00
N LEU A 71 3.83 -15.52 -11.00
CA LEU A 71 2.57 -14.75 -11.03
C LEU A 71 2.73 -13.33 -11.61
N GLY A 72 3.95 -12.92 -11.91
CA GLY A 72 4.29 -11.60 -12.45
C GLY A 72 5.55 -11.02 -11.82
N TYR A 73 5.71 -9.71 -11.96
CA TYR A 73 6.74 -8.93 -11.27
C TYR A 73 6.09 -7.98 -10.28
N ASN A 74 6.79 -7.71 -9.19
CA ASN A 74 6.44 -6.70 -8.20
C ASN A 74 7.71 -5.95 -7.77
N ASN A 75 7.61 -5.12 -6.74
CA ASN A 75 8.76 -4.47 -6.14
C ASN A 75 8.66 -4.43 -4.60
N TRP A 76 9.71 -3.89 -3.96
CA TRP A 76 9.74 -3.72 -2.51
C TRP A 76 8.61 -2.85 -1.96
N ALA A 77 8.17 -1.84 -2.71
CA ALA A 77 7.08 -0.98 -2.29
C ALA A 77 5.74 -1.73 -2.26
N ASP A 78 5.51 -2.67 -3.17
CA ASP A 78 4.34 -3.54 -3.15
C ASP A 78 4.31 -4.44 -1.92
N TYR A 79 5.47 -4.97 -1.50
CA TYR A 79 5.57 -5.74 -0.25
C TYR A 79 5.27 -4.87 0.98
N LEU A 80 5.76 -3.63 1.02
CA LEU A 80 5.44 -2.69 2.10
C LEU A 80 3.93 -2.42 2.17
N ILE A 81 3.28 -2.18 1.03
CA ILE A 81 1.83 -2.00 0.96
C ILE A 81 1.11 -3.27 1.42
N PHE A 82 1.50 -4.44 0.91
CA PHE A 82 0.88 -5.72 1.24
C PHE A 82 0.98 -6.05 2.74
N PHE A 83 2.18 -6.01 3.31
CA PHE A 83 2.36 -6.24 4.75
C PHE A 83 1.69 -5.16 5.60
N GLY A 84 1.68 -3.91 5.13
CA GLY A 84 0.96 -2.81 5.78
C GLY A 84 -0.53 -3.08 5.89
N VAL A 85 -1.17 -3.51 4.79
CA VAL A 85 -2.58 -3.92 4.75
C VAL A 85 -2.83 -5.10 5.69
N LEU A 86 -1.97 -6.12 5.67
CA LEU A 86 -2.09 -7.29 6.56
C LEU A 86 -2.03 -6.90 8.04
N VAL A 87 -1.03 -6.12 8.45
CA VAL A 87 -0.86 -5.69 9.85
C VAL A 87 -2.04 -4.82 10.30
N TYR A 88 -2.44 -3.84 9.48
CA TYR A 88 -3.58 -2.98 9.79
C TYR A 88 -4.88 -3.79 9.90
N GLY A 89 -5.15 -4.65 8.91
CA GLY A 89 -6.33 -5.51 8.88
C GLY A 89 -6.39 -6.49 10.05
N TYR A 90 -5.28 -7.17 10.35
CA TYR A 90 -5.18 -8.07 11.51
C TYR A 90 -5.51 -7.35 12.82
N THR A 91 -4.95 -6.16 13.01
CA THR A 91 -5.22 -5.34 14.20
C THR A 91 -6.70 -4.96 14.29
N TYR A 92 -7.31 -4.58 13.17
CA TYR A 92 -8.72 -4.21 13.11
C TYR A 92 -9.67 -5.39 13.41
N PHE A 93 -9.42 -6.56 12.86
CA PHE A 93 -10.35 -7.70 12.98
C PHE A 93 -10.12 -8.55 14.23
N VAL A 94 -8.87 -8.76 14.64
CA VAL A 94 -8.54 -9.73 15.71
C VAL A 94 -8.38 -9.03 17.05
N ARG A 95 -7.57 -7.98 17.12
CA ARG A 95 -7.27 -7.29 18.39
C ARG A 95 -8.43 -6.47 18.94
N ARG A 96 -9.16 -5.78 18.07
CA ARG A 96 -10.33 -4.99 18.49
C ARG A 96 -11.46 -5.87 19.04
N ARG A 97 -11.62 -7.10 18.53
CA ARG A 97 -12.59 -8.08 19.07
C ARG A 97 -12.17 -8.67 20.41
N GLY A 98 -10.88 -8.83 20.65
CA GLY A 98 -10.35 -9.31 21.93
C GLY A 98 -10.52 -8.27 23.06
N SER A 99 -10.31 -6.99 22.77
CA SER A 99 -10.40 -5.93 23.78
C SER A 99 -11.83 -5.54 24.18
N SER A 100 -12.85 -6.01 23.45
CA SER A 100 -14.27 -5.77 23.75
C SER A 100 -14.93 -6.97 24.46
N ARG A 101 -14.18 -8.05 24.70
CA ARG A 101 -14.64 -9.31 25.32
C ARG A 101 -14.06 -9.55 26.72
N ASN A 102 -13.24 -8.64 27.22
CA ASN A 102 -12.76 -8.59 28.60
C ASN A 102 -13.27 -7.32 29.25
#